data_AF-A0AA90THV4-F1
#
_entry.id   AF-A0AA90THV4-F1
#
_cell.length_a   1.000
_cell.length_b   1.000
_cell.length_c   1.000
_cell.angle_alpha   90.00
_cell.angle_beta   90.00
_cell.angle_gamma   90.00
#
_symmetry.space_group_name_H-M   'P 1'
#
loop_
_entity.id
_entity.type
_entity.pdbx_description
1 polymer ?
#
loop_
_entity_poly.entity_id
_entity_poly.type
_entity_poly.pdbx_seq_one_letter_code
_entity_poly.pdbx_strand_id
1 'polypeptide(L)'
;DVAIEHSRESYDANVKHTYYYLFQKQGIVANKDQLFYRQNEPFQPQAIRDTLPILLGISSNDRYELEAKLRAAQRELKLNAKLLEQARDVIDTSLQKGIGLFSEAKAVGIIAPANQKIGADGVIDALRTAMQWKPASVPDDDGQRISRLEEEIGQLRKDRREVQSRVDAARQFSKRAGGFECEALEQKDRLASIKALPKNPANGEWQWPFCEANLALASPIAKVLLKELATLDEEMSIVASQRPKLEAYLAEQDEKVREIVDAIKNKEVELSAAIAANEVIAQMGTRNNAAARVVGRVSLFLENLVSNTELDAREAEH
;
A
#
# COMPACT_ATOMS: atom_id res chain seq x y z
N ASP A 1 13.94 45.65 -21.87
CA ASP A 1 13.77 44.55 -22.85
C ASP A 1 13.40 45.09 -24.21
N VAL A 2 14.31 45.02 -25.16
CA VAL A 2 14.02 45.24 -26.58
C VAL A 2 14.09 43.88 -27.24
N ALA A 3 13.02 43.45 -27.91
CA ALA A 3 12.96 42.16 -28.59
C ALA A 3 14.13 42.02 -29.58
N ILE A 4 14.67 40.80 -29.72
CA ILE A 4 15.83 40.49 -30.58
C ILE A 4 15.58 40.92 -32.03
N GLU A 5 14.32 40.94 -32.48
CA GLU A 5 13.88 41.40 -33.80
C GLU A 5 13.87 42.92 -34.00
N HIS A 6 14.10 43.71 -32.96
CA HIS A 6 14.23 45.17 -33.03
C HIS A 6 15.67 45.67 -32.88
N SER A 7 16.66 44.77 -32.91
CA SER A 7 18.07 45.16 -32.93
C SER A 7 18.52 45.49 -34.36
N ARG A 8 19.02 46.71 -34.57
CA ARG A 8 19.49 47.21 -35.88
C ARG A 8 20.66 46.37 -36.38
N GLU A 9 20.64 45.99 -37.66
CA GLU A 9 21.83 45.54 -38.39
C GLU A 9 22.97 46.56 -38.22
N SER A 10 24.22 46.09 -38.16
CA SER A 10 25.39 46.95 -37.98
C SER A 10 25.42 48.04 -39.05
N TYR A 11 25.40 49.30 -38.61
CA TYR A 11 25.51 50.44 -39.50
C TYR A 11 26.93 50.61 -40.01
N ASP A 12 27.08 50.61 -41.33
CA ASP A 12 28.32 50.91 -42.06
C ASP A 12 28.11 52.12 -42.97
N ALA A 13 28.90 53.18 -42.78
CA ALA A 13 28.75 54.46 -43.49
C ALA A 13 29.30 54.36 -44.92
N ASN A 14 28.45 53.91 -45.86
CA ASN A 14 28.80 53.80 -47.28
C ASN A 14 28.39 55.04 -48.09
N VAL A 15 28.97 55.23 -49.28
CA VAL A 15 28.68 56.29 -50.26
C VAL A 15 27.18 56.41 -50.57
N LYS A 16 26.40 55.33 -50.47
CA LYS A 16 24.94 55.35 -50.64
C LYS A 16 24.23 56.34 -49.72
N HIS A 17 24.77 56.62 -48.54
CA HIS A 17 24.20 57.60 -47.61
C HIS A 17 24.42 59.05 -48.06
N THR A 18 25.24 59.31 -49.10
CA THR A 18 25.37 60.66 -49.68
C THR A 18 24.11 61.11 -50.42
N TYR A 19 23.23 60.17 -50.82
CA TYR A 19 21.98 60.49 -51.52
C TYR A 19 21.05 61.42 -50.72
N TYR A 20 21.10 61.40 -49.38
CA TYR A 20 20.28 62.31 -48.56
C TYR A 20 20.65 63.79 -48.76
N TYR A 21 21.88 64.05 -49.17
CA TYR A 21 22.48 65.39 -49.26
C TYR A 21 22.65 65.87 -50.70
N LEU A 22 22.72 64.95 -51.68
CA LEU A 22 22.90 65.28 -53.09
C LEU A 22 21.60 65.61 -53.81
N PHE A 23 20.45 65.11 -53.33
CA PHE A 23 19.17 65.30 -54.01
C PHE A 23 18.25 66.24 -53.23
N GLN A 24 17.88 67.37 -53.84
CA GLN A 24 16.85 68.27 -53.30
C GLN A 24 15.75 68.48 -54.36
N LYS A 25 14.62 67.79 -54.18
CA LYS A 25 13.43 68.01 -55.01
C LYS A 25 12.81 69.37 -54.67
N GLN A 26 12.17 70.04 -55.63
CA GLN A 26 11.55 71.36 -55.43
C GLN A 26 10.58 71.42 -54.24
N GLY A 27 9.84 70.33 -53.98
CA GLY A 27 8.93 70.22 -52.83
C GLY A 27 9.60 70.16 -51.46
N ILE A 28 10.90 69.83 -51.39
CA ILE A 28 11.68 69.84 -50.12
C ILE A 28 12.19 71.26 -49.84
N VAL A 29 12.63 71.99 -50.88
CA VAL A 29 13.16 73.36 -50.74
C VAL A 29 12.08 74.32 -50.23
N ALA A 30 10.81 74.10 -50.57
CA ALA A 30 9.68 74.90 -50.10
C ALA A 30 9.10 74.43 -48.75
N ASN A 31 9.52 73.28 -48.22
CA ASN A 31 8.98 72.71 -46.99
C ASN A 31 9.70 73.28 -45.76
N LYS A 32 8.92 73.70 -44.74
CA LYS A 32 9.47 74.26 -43.49
C LYS A 32 9.92 73.19 -42.50
N ASP A 33 9.42 71.96 -42.63
CA ASP A 33 9.60 70.90 -41.63
C ASP A 33 10.65 69.86 -42.02
N GLN A 34 11.14 69.87 -43.27
CA GLN A 34 12.06 68.87 -43.80
C GLN A 34 13.28 69.53 -44.43
N LEU A 35 14.49 69.11 -44.01
CA LEU A 35 15.75 69.61 -44.54
C LEU A 35 16.39 68.66 -45.55
N PHE A 36 16.31 67.34 -45.32
CA PHE A 36 17.03 66.36 -46.12
C PHE A 36 16.10 65.40 -46.85
N TYR A 37 16.57 64.85 -47.97
CA TYR A 37 15.83 63.86 -48.74
C TYR A 37 15.56 62.61 -47.89
N ARG A 38 14.32 62.11 -47.92
CA ARG A 38 13.86 60.91 -47.17
C ARG A 38 13.99 60.99 -45.64
N GLN A 39 14.18 62.18 -45.06
CA GLN A 39 14.33 62.37 -43.62
C GLN A 39 13.17 61.80 -42.79
N ASN A 40 11.93 61.79 -43.30
CA ASN A 40 10.75 61.34 -42.54
C ASN A 40 10.51 59.82 -42.58
N GLU A 41 11.33 59.07 -43.32
CA GLU A 41 11.19 57.62 -43.37
C GLU A 41 11.76 56.93 -42.12
N PRO A 42 11.22 55.77 -41.71
CA PRO A 42 11.71 55.04 -40.55
C PRO A 42 13.20 54.72 -40.71
N PHE A 43 13.96 54.86 -39.62
CA PHE A 43 15.42 54.64 -39.53
C PHE A 43 16.32 55.63 -40.30
N GLN A 44 15.78 56.47 -41.20
CA GLN A 44 16.56 57.45 -41.96
C GLN A 44 17.05 58.66 -41.15
N PRO A 45 16.29 59.27 -40.22
CA PRO A 45 16.80 60.36 -39.40
C PRO A 45 18.07 59.99 -38.63
N GLN A 46 18.14 58.73 -38.17
CA GLN A 46 19.30 58.23 -37.44
C GLN A 46 20.49 58.00 -38.39
N ALA A 47 20.27 57.44 -39.59
CA ALA A 47 21.33 57.31 -40.59
C ALA A 47 21.90 58.67 -41.02
N ILE A 48 21.06 59.70 -41.11
CA ILE A 48 21.49 61.08 -41.36
C ILE A 48 22.33 61.60 -40.20
N ARG A 49 21.89 61.44 -38.94
CA ARG A 49 22.68 61.82 -37.76
C ARG A 49 24.04 61.12 -37.69
N ASP A 50 24.09 59.86 -38.11
CA ASP A 50 25.30 59.05 -38.06
C ASP A 50 26.27 59.37 -39.24
N THR A 51 25.78 59.77 -40.42
CA THR A 51 26.64 60.13 -41.59
C THR A 51 27.01 61.60 -41.70
N LEU A 52 26.15 62.51 -41.22
CA LEU A 52 26.33 63.95 -41.40
C LEU A 52 27.68 64.46 -40.84
N PRO A 53 28.14 64.05 -39.64
CA PRO A 53 29.44 64.47 -39.11
C PRO A 53 30.64 63.99 -39.96
N ILE A 54 30.50 62.83 -40.61
CA ILE A 54 31.53 62.24 -41.48
C ILE A 54 31.65 63.08 -42.76
N LEU A 55 30.52 63.42 -43.37
CA LEU A 55 30.49 64.22 -44.61
C LEU A 55 30.97 65.65 -44.41
N LEU A 56 30.68 66.24 -43.24
CA LEU A 56 31.14 67.57 -42.88
C LEU A 56 32.63 67.58 -42.43
N GLY A 57 33.28 66.42 -42.35
CA GLY A 57 34.68 66.30 -41.90
C GLY A 57 34.89 66.59 -40.41
N ILE A 58 33.81 66.61 -39.61
CA ILE A 58 33.84 66.93 -38.18
C ILE A 58 34.31 65.71 -37.37
N SER A 59 34.02 64.50 -37.86
CA SER A 59 34.51 63.25 -37.27
C SER A 59 35.62 62.64 -38.13
N SER A 60 36.75 62.31 -37.52
CA SER A 60 37.83 61.55 -38.16
C SER A 60 37.41 60.09 -38.41
N ASN A 61 38.01 59.45 -39.41
CA ASN A 61 37.80 58.03 -39.71
C ASN A 61 38.12 57.16 -38.48
N ASP A 62 39.20 57.47 -37.77
CA ASP A 62 39.63 56.78 -36.55
C ASP A 62 38.56 56.80 -35.45
N ARG A 63 37.87 57.93 -35.26
CA ARG A 63 36.79 58.03 -34.27
C ARG A 63 35.63 57.10 -34.61
N TYR A 64 35.27 57.00 -35.88
CA TYR A 64 34.21 56.10 -36.34
C TYR A 64 34.58 54.62 -36.14
N GLU A 65 35.81 54.25 -36.51
CA GLU A 65 36.32 52.90 -36.27
C GLU A 65 36.35 52.54 -34.78
N LEU A 66 36.78 53.48 -33.92
CA LEU A 66 36.79 53.29 -32.48
C LEU A 66 35.37 53.16 -31.90
N GLU A 67 34.41 53.98 -32.36
CA GLU A 67 33.01 53.86 -31.95
C GLU A 67 32.36 52.55 -32.43
N ALA A 68 32.74 52.04 -33.60
CA ALA A 68 32.29 50.75 -34.10
C ALA A 68 32.87 49.59 -33.28
N LYS A 69 34.17 49.62 -32.97
CA LYS A 69 34.85 48.66 -32.08
C LYS A 69 34.23 48.66 -30.68
N LEU A 70 33.95 49.85 -30.13
CA LEU A 70 33.29 50.01 -28.83
C LEU A 70 31.89 49.38 -28.84
N ARG A 71 31.10 49.62 -29.89
CA ARG A 71 29.77 48.99 -30.03
C ARG A 71 29.83 47.47 -30.16
N ALA A 72 30.81 46.94 -30.89
CA ALA A 72 31.03 45.49 -31.01
C ALA A 72 31.39 44.87 -29.65
N ALA A 73 32.38 45.45 -28.97
CA ALA A 73 32.81 45.00 -27.64
C ALA A 73 31.67 45.08 -26.60
N GLN A 74 30.84 46.13 -26.63
CA GLN A 74 29.66 46.22 -25.75
C GLN A 74 28.60 45.17 -26.03
N ARG A 75 28.41 44.77 -27.30
CA ARG A 75 27.48 43.68 -27.66
C ARG A 75 28.01 42.34 -27.18
N GLU A 76 29.30 42.07 -27.39
CA GLU A 76 29.96 40.87 -26.89
C GLU A 76 29.89 40.78 -25.37
N LEU A 77 30.16 41.88 -24.66
CA LEU A 77 30.01 41.94 -23.20
C LEU A 77 28.59 41.60 -22.76
N LYS A 78 27.56 42.16 -23.42
CA LYS A 78 26.16 41.85 -23.10
C LYS A 78 25.79 40.38 -23.37
N LEU A 79 26.30 39.81 -24.45
CA LEU A 79 26.08 38.39 -24.77
C LEU A 79 26.73 37.48 -23.73
N ASN A 80 27.99 37.74 -23.39
CA ASN A 80 28.72 36.98 -22.39
C ASN A 80 28.09 37.12 -21.00
N ALA A 81 27.66 38.32 -20.62
CA ALA A 81 26.93 38.55 -19.37
C ALA A 81 25.62 37.75 -19.31
N LYS A 82 24.87 37.67 -20.43
CA LYS A 82 23.65 36.87 -20.51
C LYS A 82 23.93 35.36 -20.44
N LEU A 83 24.99 34.89 -21.08
CA LEU A 83 25.42 33.49 -20.99
C LEU A 83 25.83 33.12 -19.55
N LEU A 84 26.54 34.02 -18.86
CA LEU A 84 26.90 33.84 -17.44
C LEU A 84 25.65 33.79 -16.54
N GLU A 85 24.66 34.65 -16.78
CA GLU A 85 23.40 34.63 -16.03
C GLU A 85 22.64 33.32 -16.24
N GLN A 86 22.54 32.84 -17.49
CA GLN A 86 21.94 31.54 -17.82
C GLN A 86 22.69 30.37 -17.16
N ALA A 87 24.03 30.42 -17.13
CA ALA A 87 24.83 29.41 -16.44
C ALA A 87 24.54 29.40 -14.93
N ARG A 88 24.45 30.58 -14.30
CA ARG A 88 24.09 30.70 -12.87
C ARG A 88 22.70 30.15 -12.56
N ASP A 89 21.71 30.44 -13.39
CA ASP A 89 20.35 29.91 -13.23
C ASP A 89 20.32 28.37 -13.32
N VAL A 90 21.12 27.79 -14.22
CA VAL A 90 21.26 26.32 -14.34
C VAL A 90 21.88 25.74 -13.06
N ILE A 91 22.91 26.38 -12.51
CA ILE A 91 23.53 25.95 -11.25
C ILE A 91 22.52 26.03 -10.10
N ASP A 92 21.83 27.15 -9.93
CA ASP A 92 20.87 27.34 -8.83
C ASP A 92 19.70 26.35 -8.92
N THR A 93 19.17 26.12 -10.12
CA THR A 93 18.12 25.11 -10.33
C THR A 93 18.63 23.69 -10.09
N SER A 94 19.90 23.40 -10.41
CA SER A 94 20.52 22.10 -10.11
C SER A 94 20.69 21.88 -8.61
N LEU A 95 21.10 22.91 -7.85
CA LEU A 95 21.26 22.86 -6.40
C LEU A 95 19.91 22.64 -5.71
N GLN A 96 18.86 23.35 -6.15
CA GLN A 96 17.50 23.14 -5.64
C GLN A 96 17.01 21.70 -5.88
N LYS A 97 17.24 21.16 -7.09
CA LYS A 97 16.92 19.76 -7.40
C LYS A 97 17.71 18.78 -6.52
N GLY A 98 18.99 19.05 -6.29
CA GLY A 98 19.86 18.27 -5.41
C GLY A 98 19.36 18.25 -3.96
N ILE A 99 18.98 19.41 -3.41
CA ILE A 99 18.39 19.52 -2.06
C ILE A 99 17.07 18.75 -1.97
N GLY A 100 16.22 18.84 -3.01
CA GLY A 100 14.98 18.07 -3.11
C GLY A 100 15.24 16.56 -3.03
N LEU A 101 16.15 16.04 -3.87
CA LEU A 101 16.53 14.63 -3.87
C LEU A 101 17.17 14.17 -2.55
N PHE A 102 17.99 15.02 -1.92
CA PHE A 102 18.56 14.73 -0.61
C PHE A 102 17.48 14.60 0.46
N SER A 103 16.46 15.47 0.44
CA SER A 103 15.33 15.38 1.36
C SER A 103 14.49 14.11 1.15
N GLU A 104 14.30 13.68 -0.10
CA GLU A 104 13.64 12.41 -0.44
C GLU A 104 14.47 11.21 0.03
N ALA A 105 15.78 11.22 -0.21
CA ALA A 105 16.69 10.16 0.22
C ALA A 105 16.74 10.04 1.75
N LYS A 106 16.60 11.16 2.47
CA LYS A 106 16.43 11.19 3.92
C LYS A 106 15.09 10.61 4.36
N ALA A 107 14.00 10.96 3.70
CA ALA A 107 12.66 10.46 4.05
C ALA A 107 12.55 8.93 3.88
N VAL A 108 13.23 8.38 2.88
CA VAL A 108 13.24 6.94 2.61
C VAL A 108 14.30 6.18 3.42
N GLY A 109 15.15 6.89 4.17
CA GLY A 109 16.13 6.28 5.09
C GLY A 109 17.40 5.76 4.41
N ILE A 110 17.71 6.23 3.21
CA ILE A 110 18.94 5.85 2.49
C ILE A 110 20.17 6.52 3.12
N ILE A 111 20.01 7.74 3.63
CA ILE A 111 21.08 8.54 4.23
C ILE A 111 21.04 8.41 5.76
N ALA A 112 22.16 7.99 6.35
CA ALA A 112 22.29 7.84 7.79
C ALA A 112 22.17 9.19 8.54
N PRO A 113 21.61 9.21 9.76
CA PRO A 113 21.37 10.44 10.53
C PRO A 113 22.64 11.22 10.89
N ALA A 114 23.83 10.62 10.82
CA ALA A 114 25.11 11.30 11.05
C ALA A 114 25.43 12.38 9.99
N ASN A 115 24.86 12.26 8.78
CA ASN A 115 25.09 13.18 7.66
C ASN A 115 24.09 14.36 7.63
N GLN A 116 23.47 14.70 8.76
CA GLN A 116 22.38 15.70 8.83
C GLN A 116 22.80 17.16 8.70
N LYS A 117 24.09 17.50 8.86
CA LYS A 117 24.58 18.89 8.83
C LYS A 117 25.59 19.12 7.72
N ILE A 118 25.20 18.77 6.51
CA ILE A 118 26.07 18.95 5.35
C ILE A 118 25.61 20.21 4.61
N GLY A 119 26.53 21.16 4.40
CA GLY A 119 26.30 22.35 3.57
C GLY A 119 26.06 22.00 2.11
N ALA A 120 25.78 22.99 1.27
CA ALA A 120 25.43 22.80 -0.15
C ALA A 120 26.41 21.86 -0.89
N ASP A 121 27.70 21.95 -0.62
CA ASP A 121 28.74 21.15 -1.29
C ASP A 121 28.66 19.65 -0.98
N GLY A 122 28.35 19.28 0.27
CA GLY A 122 28.32 17.86 0.60
C GLY A 122 26.95 17.20 0.39
N VAL A 123 25.95 17.94 -0.15
CA VAL A 123 24.72 17.34 -0.67
C VAL A 123 25.06 16.35 -1.78
N ILE A 124 25.97 16.71 -2.68
CA ILE A 124 26.41 15.84 -3.78
C ILE A 124 27.15 14.61 -3.24
N ASP A 125 28.04 14.77 -2.27
CA ASP A 125 28.77 13.65 -1.66
C ASP A 125 27.83 12.70 -0.90
N ALA A 126 26.83 13.24 -0.21
CA ALA A 126 25.80 12.42 0.43
C ALA A 126 24.96 11.65 -0.59
N LEU A 127 24.63 12.25 -1.73
CA LEU A 127 23.94 11.59 -2.84
C LEU A 127 24.81 10.51 -3.51
N ARG A 128 26.12 10.73 -3.65
CA ARG A 128 27.06 9.68 -4.10
C ARG A 128 27.14 8.52 -3.13
N THR A 129 27.11 8.79 -1.83
CA THR A 129 27.06 7.75 -0.79
C THR A 129 25.76 6.96 -0.87
N ALA A 130 24.64 7.64 -1.15
CA ALA A 130 23.33 7.02 -1.35
C ALA A 130 23.29 6.04 -2.55
N MET A 131 24.14 6.21 -3.57
CA MET A 131 24.24 5.25 -4.68
C MET A 131 24.80 3.89 -4.27
N GLN A 132 25.55 3.82 -3.17
CA GLN A 132 26.10 2.56 -2.66
C GLN A 132 25.07 1.75 -1.87
N TRP A 133 23.87 2.32 -1.64
CA TRP A 133 22.78 1.66 -0.96
C TRP A 133 22.33 0.42 -1.72
N LYS A 134 22.11 -0.67 -0.98
CA LYS A 134 21.58 -1.93 -1.50
C LYS A 134 20.28 -2.27 -0.79
N PRO A 135 19.30 -2.88 -1.50
CA PRO A 135 18.09 -3.38 -0.87
C PRO A 135 18.44 -4.37 0.24
N ALA A 136 17.80 -4.21 1.41
CA ALA A 136 17.83 -5.27 2.41
C ALA A 136 17.15 -6.52 1.83
N SER A 137 17.70 -7.71 2.09
CA SER A 137 17.08 -8.96 1.65
C SER A 137 15.69 -9.08 2.28
N VAL A 138 14.65 -9.07 1.44
CA VAL A 138 13.29 -9.36 1.87
C VAL A 138 13.21 -10.88 2.06
N PRO A 139 12.88 -11.39 3.26
CA PRO A 139 12.65 -12.82 3.45
C PRO A 139 11.58 -13.32 2.48
N ASP A 140 11.69 -14.58 2.05
CA ASP A 140 10.72 -15.20 1.14
C ASP A 140 9.30 -15.15 1.71
N ASP A 141 8.32 -15.01 0.81
CA ASP A 141 6.91 -14.90 1.13
C ASP A 141 6.39 -16.19 1.80
N ASP A 142 5.88 -16.05 3.03
CA ASP A 142 5.29 -17.13 3.83
C ASP A 142 3.89 -17.56 3.31
N GLY A 143 3.48 -17.12 2.12
CA GLY A 143 2.18 -17.42 1.50
C GLY A 143 1.82 -18.91 1.48
N GLN A 144 2.79 -19.81 1.18
CA GLN A 144 2.53 -21.25 1.21
C GLN A 144 2.18 -21.77 2.60
N ARG A 145 2.77 -21.18 3.65
CA ARG A 145 2.50 -21.56 5.04
C ARG A 145 1.11 -21.08 5.47
N ILE A 146 0.72 -19.88 5.06
CA ILE A 146 -0.62 -19.32 5.30
C ILE A 146 -1.69 -20.21 4.68
N SER A 147 -1.55 -20.58 3.40
CA SER A 147 -2.52 -21.47 2.73
C SER A 147 -2.65 -22.83 3.41
N ARG A 148 -1.53 -23.43 3.85
CA ARG A 148 -1.57 -24.69 4.61
C ARG A 148 -2.33 -24.54 5.93
N LEU A 149 -2.10 -23.47 6.68
CA LEU A 149 -2.81 -23.20 7.94
C LEU A 149 -4.31 -23.00 7.73
N GLU A 150 -4.72 -22.30 6.66
CA GLU A 150 -6.13 -22.13 6.30
C GLU A 150 -6.80 -23.46 5.94
N GLU A 151 -6.11 -24.32 5.18
CA GLU A 151 -6.58 -25.68 4.86
C GLU A 151 -6.73 -26.53 6.12
N GLU A 152 -5.74 -26.52 7.01
CA GLU A 152 -5.76 -27.24 8.30
C GLU A 152 -6.93 -26.78 9.19
N ILE A 153 -7.13 -25.46 9.33
CA ILE A 153 -8.28 -24.90 10.07
C ILE A 153 -9.60 -25.31 9.41
N GLY A 154 -9.65 -25.32 8.07
CA GLY A 154 -10.80 -25.78 7.30
C GLY A 154 -11.15 -27.23 7.56
N GLN A 155 -10.15 -28.11 7.66
CA GLN A 155 -10.31 -29.52 8.02
C GLN A 155 -10.78 -29.68 9.47
N LEU A 156 -10.11 -29.03 10.44
CA LEU A 156 -10.51 -29.09 11.85
C LEU A 156 -11.95 -28.60 12.08
N ARG A 157 -12.42 -27.60 11.33
CA ARG A 157 -13.82 -27.13 11.39
C ARG A 157 -14.82 -28.13 10.80
N LYS A 158 -14.41 -28.97 9.84
CA LYS A 158 -15.24 -30.09 9.36
C LYS A 158 -15.30 -31.17 10.42
N ASP A 159 -14.16 -31.57 10.97
CA ASP A 159 -14.07 -32.61 12.00
C ASP A 159 -14.89 -32.23 13.24
N ARG A 160 -14.79 -30.97 13.68
CA ARG A 160 -15.61 -30.46 14.79
C ARG A 160 -17.11 -30.62 14.52
N ARG A 161 -17.57 -30.33 13.29
CA ARG A 161 -18.98 -30.46 12.92
C ARG A 161 -19.43 -31.91 12.91
N GLU A 162 -18.59 -32.82 12.43
CA GLU A 162 -18.89 -34.26 12.43
C GLU A 162 -18.98 -34.81 13.85
N VAL A 163 -18.01 -34.50 14.72
CA VAL A 163 -18.02 -34.93 16.13
C VAL A 163 -19.20 -34.31 16.86
N GLN A 164 -19.48 -33.02 16.67
CA GLN A 164 -20.63 -32.35 17.29
C GLN A 164 -21.96 -32.99 16.85
N SER A 165 -22.11 -33.34 15.58
CA SER A 165 -23.29 -34.04 15.08
C SER A 165 -23.48 -35.40 15.76
N ARG A 166 -22.39 -36.15 16.01
CA ARG A 166 -22.44 -37.42 16.75
C ARG A 166 -22.83 -37.21 18.20
N VAL A 167 -22.31 -36.17 18.85
CA VAL A 167 -22.69 -35.78 20.23
C VAL A 167 -24.18 -35.45 20.30
N ASP A 168 -24.69 -34.63 19.39
CA ASP A 168 -26.08 -34.21 19.38
C ASP A 168 -27.04 -35.40 19.14
N ALA A 169 -26.67 -36.31 18.23
CA ALA A 169 -27.41 -37.55 17.99
C ALA A 169 -27.42 -38.46 19.24
N ALA A 170 -26.27 -38.63 19.90
CA ALA A 170 -26.16 -39.44 21.12
C ALA A 170 -26.93 -38.82 22.30
N ARG A 171 -26.91 -37.49 22.45
CA ARG A 171 -27.73 -36.77 23.45
C ARG A 171 -29.22 -36.92 23.18
N GLN A 172 -29.64 -36.84 21.92
CA GLN A 172 -31.04 -37.07 21.54
C GLN A 172 -31.48 -38.50 21.86
N PHE A 173 -30.63 -39.49 21.59
CA PHE A 173 -30.87 -40.89 21.94
C PHE A 173 -31.01 -41.08 23.45
N SER A 174 -30.09 -40.54 24.24
CA SER A 174 -30.15 -40.58 25.71
C SER A 174 -31.42 -39.94 26.27
N LYS A 175 -31.85 -38.79 25.72
CA LYS A 175 -33.09 -38.13 26.13
C LYS A 175 -34.34 -38.97 25.85
N ARG A 176 -34.38 -39.67 24.71
CA ARG A 176 -35.49 -40.59 24.37
C ARG A 176 -35.48 -41.83 25.25
N ALA A 177 -34.29 -42.39 25.52
CA ALA A 177 -34.14 -43.53 26.42
C ALA A 177 -34.62 -43.21 27.85
N GLY A 178 -34.28 -42.03 28.37
CA GLY A 178 -34.77 -41.59 29.69
C GLY A 178 -36.29 -41.40 29.75
N GLY A 179 -36.94 -40.94 28.65
CA GLY A 179 -38.40 -40.87 28.57
C GLY A 179 -39.05 -42.25 28.64
N PHE A 180 -38.51 -43.22 27.88
CA PHE A 180 -38.96 -44.62 27.92
C PHE A 180 -38.73 -45.24 29.31
N GLU A 181 -37.59 -45.01 29.96
CA GLU A 181 -37.33 -45.46 31.33
C GLU A 181 -38.38 -44.94 32.32
N CYS A 182 -38.73 -43.65 32.26
CA CYS A 182 -39.76 -43.08 33.12
C CYS A 182 -41.13 -43.73 32.89
N GLU A 183 -41.55 -43.92 31.63
CA GLU A 183 -42.82 -44.57 31.29
C GLU A 183 -42.84 -46.03 31.72
N ALA A 184 -41.73 -46.77 31.51
CA ALA A 184 -41.58 -48.16 31.92
C ALA A 184 -41.59 -48.32 33.44
N LEU A 185 -40.93 -47.41 34.17
CA LEU A 185 -40.95 -47.36 35.64
C LEU A 185 -42.37 -47.14 36.17
N GLU A 186 -43.13 -46.20 35.59
CA GLU A 186 -44.54 -46.00 35.98
C GLU A 186 -45.39 -47.26 35.74
N GLN A 187 -45.22 -47.93 34.58
CA GLN A 187 -45.96 -49.15 34.28
C GLN A 187 -45.57 -50.29 35.23
N LYS A 188 -44.28 -50.43 35.52
CA LYS A 188 -43.77 -51.39 36.51
C LYS A 188 -44.36 -51.12 37.88
N ASP A 189 -44.36 -49.89 38.36
CA ASP A 189 -44.90 -49.55 39.68
C ASP A 189 -46.40 -49.85 39.78
N ARG A 190 -47.16 -49.55 38.71
CA ARG A 190 -48.59 -49.92 38.61
C ARG A 190 -48.79 -51.43 38.66
N LEU A 191 -48.00 -52.21 37.93
CA LEU A 191 -48.11 -53.68 37.91
C LEU A 191 -47.56 -54.33 39.19
N ALA A 192 -46.52 -53.75 39.80
CA ALA A 192 -45.93 -54.21 41.05
C ALA A 192 -46.87 -54.07 42.24
N SER A 193 -47.88 -53.19 42.17
CA SER A 193 -48.95 -53.10 43.17
C SER A 193 -49.68 -54.42 43.40
N ILE A 194 -49.73 -55.32 42.39
CA ILE A 194 -50.26 -56.69 42.52
C ILE A 194 -49.48 -57.47 43.59
N LYS A 195 -48.18 -57.19 43.77
CA LYS A 195 -47.35 -57.86 44.78
C LYS A 195 -47.69 -57.45 46.22
N ALA A 196 -48.42 -56.34 46.42
CA ALA A 196 -48.78 -55.79 47.73
C ALA A 196 -50.08 -56.38 48.32
N LEU A 197 -50.75 -57.28 47.60
CA LEU A 197 -51.97 -57.92 48.08
C LEU A 197 -51.68 -58.90 49.26
N PRO A 198 -52.62 -59.13 50.18
CA PRO A 198 -52.44 -60.05 51.30
C PRO A 198 -52.31 -61.52 50.82
N LYS A 199 -51.28 -62.21 51.32
CA LYS A 199 -51.05 -63.65 51.11
C LYS A 199 -51.26 -64.41 52.41
N ASN A 200 -51.84 -65.61 52.31
CA ASN A 200 -51.92 -66.52 53.44
C ASN A 200 -50.52 -67.09 53.75
N PRO A 201 -49.99 -66.90 54.98
CA PRO A 201 -48.64 -67.36 55.34
C PRO A 201 -48.47 -68.89 55.37
N ALA A 202 -49.57 -69.66 55.46
CA ALA A 202 -49.50 -71.13 55.51
C ALA A 202 -49.41 -71.78 54.12
N ASN A 203 -50.09 -71.23 53.11
CA ASN A 203 -50.21 -71.83 51.77
C ASN A 203 -49.62 -70.97 50.65
N GLY A 204 -49.27 -69.70 50.92
CA GLY A 204 -48.75 -68.76 49.93
C GLY A 204 -49.79 -68.21 48.93
N GLU A 205 -51.05 -68.66 49.02
CA GLU A 205 -52.16 -68.22 48.17
C GLU A 205 -52.65 -66.82 48.56
N TRP A 206 -53.10 -66.05 47.56
CA TRP A 206 -53.70 -64.73 47.81
C TRP A 206 -55.09 -64.88 48.42
N GLN A 207 -55.39 -64.09 49.47
CA GLN A 207 -56.62 -64.23 50.23
C GLN A 207 -57.34 -62.89 50.33
N TRP A 208 -58.48 -62.77 49.63
CA TRP A 208 -59.42 -61.67 49.77
C TRP A 208 -60.82 -62.20 50.08
N PRO A 209 -61.55 -61.62 51.05
CA PRO A 209 -62.88 -62.12 51.46
C PRO A 209 -63.95 -62.10 50.37
N PHE A 210 -63.72 -61.36 49.27
CA PHE A 210 -64.70 -61.09 48.23
C PHE A 210 -64.27 -61.60 46.83
N CYS A 211 -63.23 -62.43 46.74
CA CYS A 211 -62.69 -62.91 45.46
C CYS A 211 -62.52 -64.42 45.41
N GLU A 212 -62.42 -64.97 44.19
CA GLU A 212 -62.11 -66.38 43.97
C GLU A 212 -60.77 -66.79 44.60
N ALA A 213 -60.61 -68.09 44.89
CA ALA A 213 -59.37 -68.63 45.44
C ALA A 213 -58.18 -68.21 44.57
N ASN A 214 -57.11 -67.72 45.22
CA ASN A 214 -55.91 -67.22 44.57
C ASN A 214 -56.16 -66.07 43.57
N LEU A 215 -57.22 -65.28 43.77
CA LEU A 215 -57.59 -64.11 42.96
C LEU A 215 -57.74 -64.41 41.45
N ALA A 216 -58.10 -65.66 41.10
CA ALA A 216 -58.14 -66.12 39.70
C ALA A 216 -56.82 -65.86 38.92
N LEU A 217 -55.66 -65.87 39.59
CA LEU A 217 -54.35 -65.70 38.94
C LEU A 217 -53.98 -66.85 38.00
N ALA A 218 -54.70 -67.97 38.07
CA ALA A 218 -54.63 -69.04 37.07
C ALA A 218 -55.29 -68.66 35.74
N SER A 219 -56.05 -67.55 35.68
CA SER A 219 -56.67 -67.03 34.48
C SER A 219 -55.61 -66.65 33.43
N PRO A 220 -55.96 -66.76 32.13
CA PRO A 220 -55.04 -66.42 31.05
C PRO A 220 -54.56 -64.95 31.12
N ILE A 221 -55.41 -64.03 31.57
CA ILE A 221 -55.10 -62.59 31.66
C ILE A 221 -54.01 -62.32 32.70
N ALA A 222 -54.12 -62.92 33.90
CA ALA A 222 -53.12 -62.75 34.95
C ALA A 222 -51.74 -63.30 34.56
N LYS A 223 -51.71 -64.44 33.84
CA LYS A 223 -50.46 -65.01 33.30
C LYS A 223 -49.82 -64.09 32.26
N VAL A 224 -50.61 -63.44 31.41
CA VAL A 224 -50.11 -62.46 30.45
C VAL A 224 -49.52 -61.25 31.17
N LEU A 225 -50.24 -60.65 32.14
CA LEU A 225 -49.73 -59.48 32.87
C LEU A 225 -48.44 -59.76 33.65
N LEU A 226 -48.32 -60.93 34.28
CA LEU A 226 -47.09 -61.33 34.97
C LEU A 226 -45.93 -61.59 34.00
N LYS A 227 -46.24 -62.10 32.80
CA LYS A 227 -45.24 -62.26 31.73
C LYS A 227 -44.79 -60.90 31.20
N GLU A 228 -45.71 -59.97 30.96
CA GLU A 228 -45.40 -58.60 30.53
C GLU A 228 -44.58 -57.83 31.58
N LEU A 229 -44.85 -58.04 32.87
CA LEU A 229 -44.03 -57.49 33.95
C LEU A 229 -42.60 -58.05 33.90
N ALA A 230 -42.45 -59.36 33.71
CA ALA A 230 -41.14 -59.99 33.61
C ALA A 230 -40.35 -59.52 32.38
N THR A 231 -40.99 -59.36 31.22
CA THR A 231 -40.34 -58.83 30.01
C THR A 231 -39.96 -57.36 30.18
N LEU A 232 -40.82 -56.52 30.77
CA LEU A 232 -40.48 -55.13 31.09
C LEU A 232 -39.30 -55.02 32.08
N ASP A 233 -39.23 -55.91 33.08
CA ASP A 233 -38.11 -55.96 34.02
C ASP A 233 -36.79 -56.34 33.32
N GLU A 234 -36.82 -57.31 32.40
CA GLU A 234 -35.66 -57.69 31.59
C GLU A 234 -35.22 -56.54 30.68
N GLU A 235 -36.14 -55.91 29.95
CA GLU A 235 -35.86 -54.78 29.06
C GLU A 235 -35.28 -53.58 29.81
N MET A 236 -35.86 -53.21 30.96
CA MET A 236 -35.31 -52.14 31.80
C MET A 236 -33.91 -52.45 32.34
N SER A 237 -33.64 -53.71 32.70
CA SER A 237 -32.30 -54.10 33.18
C SER A 237 -31.23 -53.92 32.10
N ILE A 238 -31.60 -54.17 30.84
CA ILE A 238 -30.72 -53.97 29.67
C ILE A 238 -30.46 -52.48 29.48
N VAL A 239 -31.50 -51.64 29.48
CA VAL A 239 -31.37 -50.18 29.30
C VAL A 239 -30.53 -49.56 30.42
N ALA A 240 -30.78 -49.95 31.68
CA ALA A 240 -30.01 -49.50 32.84
C ALA A 240 -28.50 -49.86 32.73
N SER A 241 -28.17 -51.00 32.11
CA SER A 241 -26.79 -51.41 31.87
C SER A 241 -26.09 -50.64 30.73
N GLN A 242 -26.87 -50.10 29.78
CA GLN A 242 -26.36 -49.38 28.60
C GLN A 242 -26.15 -47.90 28.86
N ARG A 243 -26.91 -47.29 29.77
CA ARG A 243 -26.79 -45.88 30.16
C ARG A 243 -25.37 -45.43 30.56
N PRO A 244 -24.64 -46.12 31.45
CA PRO A 244 -23.28 -45.71 31.80
C PRO A 244 -22.31 -45.78 30.60
N LYS A 245 -22.53 -46.70 29.67
CA LYS A 245 -21.72 -46.80 28.44
C LYS A 245 -21.97 -45.61 27.50
N LEU A 246 -23.22 -45.15 27.40
CA LEU A 246 -23.58 -43.96 26.62
C LEU A 246 -23.06 -42.67 27.26
N GLU A 247 -23.12 -42.55 28.58
CA GLU A 247 -22.54 -41.41 29.30
C GLU A 247 -21.02 -41.36 29.14
N ALA A 248 -20.33 -42.50 29.24
CA ALA A 248 -18.89 -42.59 28.96
C ALA A 248 -18.54 -42.21 27.52
N TYR A 249 -19.31 -42.69 26.53
CA TYR A 249 -19.13 -42.30 25.13
C TYR A 249 -19.35 -40.80 24.91
N LEU A 250 -20.40 -40.21 25.51
CA LEU A 250 -20.65 -38.77 25.43
C LEU A 250 -19.51 -37.95 26.03
N ALA A 251 -18.98 -38.36 27.18
CA ALA A 251 -17.83 -37.70 27.80
C ALA A 251 -16.59 -37.73 26.89
N GLU A 252 -16.29 -38.88 26.29
CA GLU A 252 -15.17 -39.04 25.35
C GLU A 252 -15.35 -38.16 24.09
N GLN A 253 -16.57 -38.08 23.55
CA GLN A 253 -16.84 -37.22 22.39
C GLN A 253 -16.77 -35.73 22.75
N ASP A 254 -17.28 -35.33 23.92
CA ASP A 254 -17.19 -33.94 24.40
C ASP A 254 -15.73 -33.53 24.66
N GLU A 255 -14.87 -34.45 25.12
CA GLU A 255 -13.42 -34.23 25.23
C GLU A 255 -12.78 -34.01 23.85
N LYS A 256 -13.09 -34.86 22.87
CA LYS A 256 -12.62 -34.68 21.47
C LYS A 256 -13.06 -33.35 20.86
N VAL A 257 -14.29 -32.89 21.14
CA VAL A 257 -14.74 -31.56 20.68
C VAL A 257 -13.86 -30.46 21.28
N ARG A 258 -13.53 -30.55 22.58
CA ARG A 258 -12.67 -29.56 23.24
C ARG A 258 -11.27 -29.55 22.64
N GLU A 259 -10.67 -30.72 22.43
CA GLU A 259 -9.35 -30.86 21.79
C GLU A 259 -9.33 -30.21 20.40
N ILE A 260 -10.34 -30.47 19.57
CA ILE A 260 -10.45 -29.87 18.23
C ILE A 260 -10.62 -28.35 18.32
N VAL A 261 -11.43 -27.85 19.27
CA VAL A 261 -11.62 -26.41 19.47
C VAL A 261 -10.31 -25.73 19.89
N ASP A 262 -9.54 -26.34 20.78
CA ASP A 262 -8.26 -25.77 21.21
C ASP A 262 -7.20 -25.86 20.11
N ALA A 263 -7.19 -26.94 19.30
CA ALA A 263 -6.37 -27.03 18.09
C ALA A 263 -6.70 -25.90 17.08
N ILE A 264 -7.99 -25.62 16.86
CA ILE A 264 -8.43 -24.51 15.99
C ILE A 264 -7.90 -23.18 16.52
N LYS A 265 -8.03 -22.91 17.83
CA LYS A 265 -7.54 -21.65 18.42
C LYS A 265 -6.04 -21.49 18.25
N ASN A 266 -5.27 -22.55 18.53
CA ASN A 266 -3.80 -22.51 18.37
C ASN A 266 -3.40 -22.22 16.92
N LYS A 267 -4.07 -22.86 15.96
CA LYS A 267 -3.84 -22.63 14.53
C LYS A 267 -4.27 -21.24 14.06
N GLU A 268 -5.36 -20.70 14.60
CA GLU A 268 -5.80 -19.32 14.32
C GLU A 268 -4.79 -18.29 14.85
N VAL A 269 -4.18 -18.54 16.01
CA VAL A 269 -3.08 -17.71 16.54
C VAL A 269 -1.85 -17.80 15.62
N GLU A 270 -1.45 -19.01 15.22
CA GLU A 270 -0.34 -19.21 14.26
C GLU A 270 -0.59 -18.47 12.93
N LEU A 271 -1.82 -18.56 12.40
CA LEU A 271 -2.23 -17.88 11.18
C LEU A 271 -2.16 -16.36 11.33
N SER A 272 -2.69 -15.81 12.42
CA SER A 272 -2.65 -14.36 12.68
C SER A 272 -1.22 -13.82 12.78
N ALA A 273 -0.33 -14.57 13.42
CA ALA A 273 1.08 -14.23 13.54
C ALA A 273 1.79 -14.28 12.18
N ALA A 274 1.50 -15.29 11.36
CA ALA A 274 2.06 -15.40 10.00
C ALA A 274 1.59 -14.26 9.09
N ILE A 275 0.31 -13.89 9.16
CA ILE A 275 -0.25 -12.75 8.39
C ILE A 275 0.42 -11.44 8.81
N ALA A 276 0.55 -11.18 10.11
CA ALA A 276 1.19 -9.97 10.62
C ALA A 276 2.67 -9.90 10.21
N ALA A 277 3.39 -11.02 10.22
CA ALA A 277 4.77 -11.09 9.74
C ALA A 277 4.85 -10.78 8.23
N ASN A 278 3.93 -11.32 7.43
CA ASN A 278 3.93 -11.09 5.98
C ASN A 278 3.60 -9.62 5.64
N GLU A 279 2.71 -8.97 6.39
CA GLU A 279 2.42 -7.55 6.22
C GLU A 279 3.67 -6.69 6.46
N VAL A 280 4.47 -7.02 7.49
CA VAL A 280 5.75 -6.35 7.75
C VAL A 280 6.74 -6.57 6.60
N ILE A 281 6.84 -7.80 6.07
CA ILE A 281 7.69 -8.13 4.92
C ILE A 281 7.25 -7.33 3.68
N ALA A 282 5.96 -7.23 3.41
CA ALA A 282 5.42 -6.43 2.30
C ALA A 282 5.72 -4.92 2.48
N GLN A 283 5.58 -4.38 3.69
CA GLN A 283 5.97 -3.01 4.01
C GLN A 283 7.49 -2.78 3.83
N MET A 284 8.33 -3.75 4.18
CA MET A 284 9.77 -3.69 3.90
C MET A 284 10.05 -3.69 2.40
N GLY A 285 9.37 -4.54 1.63
CA GLY A 285 9.46 -4.58 0.17
C GLY A 285 9.06 -3.24 -0.48
N THR A 286 7.97 -2.62 -0.02
CA THR A 286 7.53 -1.31 -0.54
C THR A 286 8.52 -0.20 -0.22
N ARG A 287 9.10 -0.19 0.99
CA ARG A 287 10.18 0.75 1.37
C ARG A 287 11.43 0.54 0.52
N ASN A 288 11.85 -0.70 0.30
CA ASN A 288 12.98 -1.02 -0.56
C ASN A 288 12.74 -0.57 -2.01
N ASN A 289 11.53 -0.74 -2.53
CA ASN A 289 11.16 -0.27 -3.87
C ASN A 289 11.14 1.27 -3.96
N ALA A 290 10.61 1.94 -2.94
CA ALA A 290 10.66 3.40 -2.86
C ALA A 290 12.12 3.90 -2.82
N ALA A 291 12.98 3.22 -2.05
CA ALA A 291 14.40 3.53 -1.96
C ALA A 291 15.10 3.35 -3.31
N ALA A 292 14.87 2.23 -3.99
CA ALA A 292 15.43 1.96 -5.31
C ALA A 292 15.03 3.02 -6.35
N ARG A 293 13.78 3.50 -6.33
CA ARG A 293 13.33 4.60 -7.22
C ARG A 293 14.06 5.91 -6.94
N VAL A 294 14.26 6.25 -5.68
CA VAL A 294 15.01 7.45 -5.29
C VAL A 294 16.47 7.31 -5.71
N VAL A 295 17.12 6.16 -5.46
CA VAL A 295 18.49 5.88 -5.92
C VAL A 295 18.61 6.03 -7.44
N GLY A 296 17.65 5.53 -8.22
CA GLY A 296 17.64 5.69 -9.69
C GLY A 296 17.55 7.16 -10.13
N ARG A 297 16.70 7.96 -9.48
CA ARG A 297 16.61 9.41 -9.75
C ARG A 297 17.89 10.15 -9.35
N VAL A 298 18.53 9.73 -8.26
CA VAL A 298 19.81 10.26 -7.82
C VAL A 298 20.92 9.91 -8.82
N SER A 299 20.94 8.68 -9.38
CA SER A 299 21.85 8.31 -10.46
C SER A 299 21.70 9.23 -11.66
N LEU A 300 20.47 9.40 -12.14
CA LEU A 300 20.18 10.29 -13.28
C LEU A 300 20.55 11.75 -13.00
N PHE A 301 20.35 12.22 -11.77
CA PHE A 301 20.76 13.56 -11.38
C PHE A 301 22.28 13.72 -11.35
N LEU A 302 23.02 12.74 -10.83
CA LEU A 302 24.48 12.75 -10.79
C LEU A 302 25.11 12.59 -12.18
N GLU A 303 24.46 11.85 -13.10
CA GLU A 303 24.85 11.77 -14.52
C GLU A 303 24.61 13.08 -15.28
N ASN A 304 23.48 13.76 -14.99
CA ASN A 304 23.11 15.04 -15.60
C ASN A 304 23.76 16.26 -14.96
N LEU A 305 24.42 16.10 -13.80
CA LEU A 305 25.32 17.10 -13.26
C LEU A 305 26.52 17.19 -14.21
N VAL A 306 26.35 18.01 -15.24
CA VAL A 306 27.38 18.35 -16.21
C VAL A 306 28.65 18.73 -15.47
N SER A 307 29.74 18.07 -15.85
CA SER A 307 31.10 18.33 -15.37
C SER A 307 31.39 19.83 -15.32
N ASN A 308 31.55 20.39 -14.11
CA ASN A 308 31.95 21.78 -13.86
C ASN A 308 33.18 22.23 -14.69
N THR A 309 33.93 21.28 -15.27
CA THR A 309 35.06 21.54 -16.16
C THR A 309 34.74 22.43 -17.37
N GLU A 310 33.52 22.39 -17.91
CA GLU A 310 33.17 23.24 -19.07
C GLU A 310 32.88 24.70 -18.68
N LEU A 311 32.43 24.94 -17.45
CA LEU A 311 32.21 26.28 -16.90
C LEU A 311 33.52 26.90 -16.42
N ASP A 312 34.33 26.13 -15.69
CA ASP A 312 35.64 26.58 -15.21
C ASP A 312 36.59 26.90 -16.37
N ALA A 313 36.52 26.15 -17.48
CA ALA A 313 37.29 26.44 -18.69
C ALA A 313 36.85 27.74 -19.39
N ARG A 314 35.55 28.06 -19.35
CA ARG A 314 34.98 29.29 -19.93
C ARG A 314 35.23 30.52 -19.07
N GLU A 315 35.31 30.37 -17.75
CA GLU A 315 35.74 31.44 -16.83
C GLU A 315 37.24 31.75 -16.94
N ALA A 316 38.07 30.77 -17.34
CA ALA A 316 39.51 30.97 -17.55
C ALA A 316 39.88 31.59 -18.92
N GLU A 317 38.98 31.57 -19.90
CA GLU A 317 39.19 32.14 -21.25
C GLU A 317 38.83 33.64 -21.36
N HIS A 318 38.39 34.29 -20.28
CA HIS A 318 38.04 35.72 -20.22
C HIS A 318 38.73 36.45 -19.07
#